data_AF-A0A6M0QXM9-F1
#
_entry.id   AF-A0A6M0QXM9-F1
#
_cell.length_a   1.000
_cell.length_b   1.000
_cell.length_c   1.000
_cell.angle_alpha   90.00
_cell.angle_beta   90.00
_cell.angle_gamma   90.00
#
_symmetry.space_group_name_H-M   'P 1'
#
loop_
_entity.id
_entity.type
_entity.pdbx_description
1 polymer ?
#
loop_
_entity_poly.entity_id
_entity_poly.type
_entity_poly.pdbx_seq_one_letter_code
_entity_poly.pdbx_strand_id
1 'polypeptide(L)'
;MASYHLSVKTIKRSAGRSATAAAAYRSASVIECDREGRMHDYTAKRGVEACFILAPADAPDWAQDRAALWNAAEARETRSNSVIAREWELALPSEISDAARIEIARAFAQQLVERYGVAADVAIHAPHREGDQRNHHAHILTTTRILSAEGLTDKTRILDAASTGGPEIEAMRGYWAELQNHALEMAGQVERVDHRSLEAQREEALSLGDTLKAEELDREPEVKLGPAANAIERREQLAAEAEGREYEPLTQRGARVHAVRQAKAMFAEMRERLELARDAWAEAREEGQGHVSAGLAALRAAAGRQAKELNPDEIKERLARIAGRDLGEEHDHKPGQGGRDTRSRLADVLGKARAEDQEREKARQKEREQELNEERRRQRELDRDLGWEL
;
A
#
# COMPACT_ATOMS: atom_id res chain seq x y z
N MET A 1 7.37 -2.30 10.30
CA MET A 1 7.03 -1.35 9.21
C MET A 1 5.55 -1.49 8.99
N ALA A 2 4.80 -0.52 9.48
CA ALA A 2 3.36 -0.47 9.26
C ALA A 2 3.10 -0.32 7.75
N SER A 3 2.16 -1.10 7.21
CA SER A 3 1.78 -0.99 5.81
C SER A 3 0.35 -0.49 5.69
N TYR A 4 0.16 0.46 4.77
CA TYR A 4 -1.17 0.94 4.43
C TYR A 4 -1.75 0.08 3.31
N HIS A 5 -2.96 -0.45 3.53
CA HIS A 5 -3.77 -0.97 2.45
C HIS A 5 -5.25 -0.79 2.77
N LEU A 6 -5.96 -0.25 1.79
CA LEU A 6 -7.40 -0.29 1.70
C LEU A 6 -7.78 -0.54 0.24
N SER A 7 -8.64 -1.52 -0.02
CA SER A 7 -9.24 -1.68 -1.35
C SER A 7 -10.74 -1.88 -1.26
N VAL A 8 -11.45 -1.38 -2.27
CA VAL A 8 -12.90 -1.46 -2.34
C VAL A 8 -13.29 -2.22 -3.59
N LYS A 9 -14.06 -3.29 -3.42
CA LYS A 9 -14.49 -4.20 -4.49
C LYS A 9 -15.99 -4.36 -4.45
N THR A 10 -16.59 -4.71 -5.58
CA THR A 10 -18.03 -4.99 -5.66
C THR A 10 -18.25 -6.48 -5.87
N ILE A 11 -19.29 -7.02 -5.23
CA ILE A 11 -19.79 -8.37 -5.45
C ILE A 11 -20.91 -8.28 -6.47
N LYS A 12 -20.67 -8.76 -7.69
CA LYS A 12 -21.58 -8.64 -8.83
C LYS A 12 -22.08 -10.00 -9.26
N ARG A 13 -23.39 -10.10 -9.49
CA ARG A 13 -24.03 -11.32 -10.00
C ARG A 13 -23.53 -11.70 -11.40
N SER A 14 -23.32 -10.70 -12.26
CA SER A 14 -22.82 -10.92 -13.63
C SER A 14 -21.39 -11.47 -13.68
N ALA A 15 -20.68 -11.51 -12.56
CA ALA A 15 -19.36 -12.10 -12.44
C ALA A 15 -19.40 -13.47 -11.73
N GLY A 16 -20.57 -14.11 -11.63
CA GLY A 16 -20.77 -15.41 -10.95
C GLY A 16 -20.79 -15.33 -9.42
N ARG A 17 -20.58 -14.15 -8.84
CA ARG A 17 -20.43 -13.98 -7.39
C ARG A 17 -21.78 -13.84 -6.68
N SER A 18 -21.91 -14.47 -5.51
CA SER A 18 -23.01 -14.27 -4.57
C SER A 18 -22.53 -13.65 -3.26
N ALA A 19 -23.41 -12.92 -2.57
CA ALA A 19 -23.12 -12.34 -1.27
C ALA A 19 -23.10 -13.40 -0.16
N THR A 20 -23.96 -14.43 -0.25
CA THR A 20 -23.97 -15.58 0.67
C THR A 20 -22.67 -16.38 0.60
N ALA A 21 -22.16 -16.70 -0.60
CA ALA A 21 -20.85 -17.34 -0.74
C ALA A 21 -19.73 -16.44 -0.22
N ALA A 22 -19.81 -15.14 -0.53
CA ALA A 22 -18.79 -14.19 -0.12
C ALA A 22 -18.71 -14.08 1.41
N ALA A 23 -19.85 -13.98 2.09
CA ALA A 23 -19.94 -13.94 3.54
C ALA A 23 -19.42 -15.24 4.16
N ALA A 24 -19.95 -16.39 3.72
CA ALA A 24 -19.55 -17.71 4.23
C ALA A 24 -18.04 -17.94 4.10
N TYR A 25 -17.45 -17.58 2.97
CA TYR A 25 -16.01 -17.72 2.72
C TYR A 25 -15.15 -16.90 3.68
N ARG A 26 -15.61 -15.70 4.05
CA ARG A 26 -14.84 -14.78 4.90
C ARG A 26 -15.01 -15.10 6.37
N SER A 27 -16.19 -15.55 6.78
CA SER A 27 -16.45 -15.97 8.15
C SER A 27 -16.11 -17.43 8.43
N ALA A 28 -15.60 -18.18 7.45
CA ALA A 28 -15.35 -19.62 7.54
C ALA A 28 -16.58 -20.39 8.06
N SER A 29 -17.76 -20.04 7.56
CA SER A 29 -19.04 -20.58 8.02
C SER A 29 -19.80 -21.30 6.91
N VAL A 30 -20.96 -21.85 7.28
CA VAL A 30 -21.92 -22.43 6.34
C VAL A 30 -23.07 -21.46 6.14
N ILE A 31 -23.43 -21.16 4.89
CA ILE A 31 -24.62 -20.35 4.56
C ILE A 31 -25.35 -20.99 3.38
N GLU A 32 -26.64 -21.25 3.54
CA GLU A 32 -27.54 -21.61 2.44
C GLU A 32 -27.84 -20.36 1.59
N CYS A 33 -27.80 -20.51 0.26
CA CYS A 33 -28.24 -19.46 -0.65
C CYS A 33 -29.65 -19.78 -1.15
N ASP A 34 -30.67 -19.08 -0.64
CA ASP A 34 -32.08 -19.32 -0.98
C ASP A 34 -32.34 -19.17 -2.49
N ARG A 35 -31.64 -18.23 -3.13
CA ARG A 35 -31.76 -17.99 -4.58
C ARG A 35 -31.20 -19.12 -5.41
N GLU A 36 -30.05 -19.66 -5.01
CA GLU A 36 -29.33 -20.68 -5.79
C GLU A 36 -29.71 -22.11 -5.38
N GLY A 37 -30.38 -22.28 -4.23
CA GLY A 37 -30.73 -23.58 -3.66
C GLY A 37 -29.51 -24.42 -3.31
N ARG A 38 -28.36 -23.79 -3.01
CA ARG A 38 -27.12 -24.50 -2.66
C ARG A 38 -26.52 -24.00 -1.36
N MET A 39 -25.80 -24.90 -0.69
CA MET A 39 -25.04 -24.63 0.51
C MET A 39 -23.62 -24.15 0.16
N HIS A 40 -23.19 -23.07 0.78
CA HIS A 40 -21.80 -22.62 0.76
C HIS A 40 -21.13 -23.01 2.08
N ASP A 41 -20.31 -24.08 2.07
CA ASP A 41 -19.58 -24.55 3.25
C ASP A 41 -18.09 -24.20 3.14
N TYR A 42 -17.62 -23.30 4.00
CA TYR A 42 -16.21 -22.91 4.11
C TYR A 42 -15.63 -23.16 5.49
N THR A 43 -16.22 -24.07 6.27
CA THR A 43 -15.78 -24.41 7.64
C THR A 43 -14.37 -25.00 7.70
N ALA A 44 -13.88 -25.56 6.59
CA ALA A 44 -12.51 -26.04 6.47
C ALA A 44 -11.46 -24.90 6.50
N LYS A 45 -11.87 -23.65 6.25
CA LYS A 45 -10.97 -22.49 6.25
C LYS A 45 -10.51 -22.18 7.68
N ARG A 46 -9.22 -21.84 7.83
CA ARG A 46 -8.59 -21.48 9.10
C ARG A 46 -8.11 -20.03 9.08
N GLY A 47 -7.74 -19.52 10.24
CA GLY A 47 -7.15 -18.18 10.39
C GLY A 47 -8.17 -17.06 10.46
N VAL A 48 -9.43 -17.34 10.79
CA VAL A 48 -10.41 -16.30 11.14
C VAL A 48 -10.28 -16.01 12.63
N GLU A 49 -9.89 -14.79 13.00
CA GLU A 49 -9.64 -14.37 14.37
C GLU A 49 -10.91 -13.81 15.03
N ALA A 50 -11.73 -13.07 14.27
CA ALA A 50 -12.98 -12.52 14.76
C ALA A 50 -13.99 -12.33 13.62
N CYS A 51 -15.27 -12.52 13.93
CA CYS A 51 -16.38 -12.19 13.05
C CYS A 51 -17.50 -11.52 13.83
N PHE A 52 -18.07 -10.44 13.29
CA PHE A 52 -19.20 -9.74 13.89
C PHE A 52 -19.92 -8.89 12.84
N ILE A 53 -21.19 -8.58 13.09
CA ILE A 53 -21.99 -7.69 12.25
C ILE A 53 -22.24 -6.39 13.01
N LEU A 54 -22.11 -5.26 12.32
CA LEU A 54 -22.59 -3.97 12.77
C LEU A 54 -23.74 -3.55 11.88
N ALA A 55 -24.78 -3.00 12.49
CA ALA A 55 -25.97 -2.52 11.81
C ALA A 55 -26.46 -1.23 12.49
N PRO A 56 -27.27 -0.41 11.81
CA PRO A 56 -27.93 0.74 12.44
C PRO A 56 -28.71 0.33 13.69
N ALA A 57 -28.83 1.24 14.66
CA ALA A 57 -29.42 0.93 15.96
C ALA A 57 -30.91 0.52 15.89
N ASP A 58 -31.61 0.96 14.85
CA ASP A 58 -33.00 0.62 14.55
C ASP A 58 -33.14 -0.61 13.64
N ALA A 59 -32.04 -1.28 13.27
CA ALA A 59 -32.08 -2.45 12.42
C ALA A 59 -32.83 -3.62 13.10
N PRO A 60 -33.55 -4.44 12.32
CA PRO A 60 -34.23 -5.61 12.86
C PRO A 60 -33.24 -6.67 13.37
N ASP A 61 -33.62 -7.41 14.41
CA ASP A 61 -32.76 -8.41 15.07
C ASP A 61 -32.16 -9.43 14.11
N TRP A 62 -32.90 -9.83 13.06
CA TRP A 62 -32.42 -10.78 12.06
C TRP A 62 -31.18 -10.28 11.31
N ALA A 63 -30.90 -8.97 11.27
CA ALA A 63 -29.72 -8.43 10.61
C ALA A 63 -28.42 -8.84 11.31
N GLN A 64 -28.48 -9.27 12.58
CA GLN A 64 -27.35 -9.84 13.31
C GLN A 64 -27.08 -11.31 12.95
N ASP A 65 -28.02 -11.98 12.26
CA ASP A 65 -27.77 -13.29 11.67
C ASP A 65 -27.20 -13.14 10.25
N ARG A 66 -26.01 -13.69 10.04
CA ARG A 66 -25.27 -13.55 8.79
C ARG A 66 -25.98 -14.18 7.61
N ALA A 67 -26.58 -15.36 7.79
CA ALA A 67 -27.28 -16.04 6.72
C ALA A 67 -28.54 -15.26 6.32
N ALA A 68 -29.32 -14.79 7.29
CA ALA A 68 -30.50 -13.96 7.07
C ALA A 68 -30.14 -12.64 6.40
N LEU A 69 -29.09 -11.95 6.86
CA LEU A 69 -28.64 -10.68 6.27
C LEU A 69 -28.31 -10.82 4.79
N TRP A 70 -27.50 -11.82 4.44
CA TRP A 70 -27.02 -11.97 3.07
C TRP A 70 -28.05 -12.59 2.13
N ASN A 71 -28.94 -13.46 2.61
CA ASN A 71 -30.10 -13.89 1.82
C ASN A 71 -31.09 -12.73 1.58
N ALA A 72 -31.33 -11.88 2.58
CA ALA A 72 -32.14 -10.67 2.41
C ALA A 72 -31.50 -9.74 1.36
N ALA A 73 -30.19 -9.52 1.40
CA ALA A 73 -29.48 -8.71 0.40
C ALA A 73 -29.60 -9.31 -1.01
N GLU A 74 -29.47 -10.62 -1.15
CA GLU A 74 -29.63 -11.31 -2.43
C GLU A 74 -31.04 -11.20 -3.00
N ALA A 75 -32.05 -11.33 -2.14
CA ALA A 75 -33.46 -11.25 -2.53
C ALA A 75 -33.87 -9.84 -3.00
N ARG A 76 -33.27 -8.78 -2.45
CA ARG A 76 -33.57 -7.38 -2.82
C ARG A 76 -32.98 -6.97 -4.17
N GLU A 77 -32.05 -7.75 -4.71
CA GLU A 77 -31.42 -7.48 -6.00
C GLU A 77 -31.99 -8.42 -7.08
N THR A 78 -32.80 -7.89 -7.98
CA THR A 78 -33.57 -8.71 -8.94
C THR A 78 -32.92 -8.83 -10.32
N ARG A 79 -31.89 -8.04 -10.63
CA ARG A 79 -31.27 -8.00 -11.96
C ARG A 79 -30.06 -8.93 -12.05
N SER A 80 -29.79 -9.46 -13.25
CA SER A 80 -28.64 -10.34 -13.50
C SER A 80 -27.28 -9.64 -13.35
N ASN A 81 -27.25 -8.32 -13.47
CA ASN A 81 -26.05 -7.48 -13.33
C ASN A 81 -26.02 -6.68 -12.01
N SER A 82 -26.86 -7.01 -11.04
CA SER A 82 -26.88 -6.33 -9.75
C SER A 82 -25.55 -6.43 -9.02
N VAL A 83 -25.17 -5.33 -8.38
CA VAL A 83 -24.19 -5.32 -7.28
C VAL A 83 -24.95 -5.61 -6.00
N ILE A 84 -24.60 -6.71 -5.33
CA ILE A 84 -25.29 -7.19 -4.14
C ILE A 84 -24.65 -6.64 -2.87
N ALA A 85 -23.32 -6.72 -2.83
CA ALA A 85 -22.51 -6.29 -1.70
C ALA A 85 -21.29 -5.49 -2.18
N ARG A 86 -20.71 -4.73 -1.26
CA ARG A 86 -19.43 -4.06 -1.44
C ARG A 86 -18.47 -4.57 -0.38
N GLU A 87 -17.24 -4.81 -0.76
CA GLU A 87 -16.19 -5.33 0.11
C GLU A 87 -15.13 -4.26 0.30
N TRP A 88 -14.82 -3.98 1.56
CA TRP A 88 -13.69 -3.17 1.99
C TRP A 88 -12.64 -4.12 2.59
N GLU A 89 -11.46 -4.17 1.98
CA GLU A 89 -10.35 -5.01 2.42
C GLU A 89 -9.28 -4.11 3.01
N LEU A 90 -8.95 -4.32 4.28
CA LEU A 90 -8.06 -3.48 5.09
C LEU A 90 -6.84 -4.29 5.52
N ALA A 91 -5.62 -3.75 5.37
CA ALA A 91 -4.46 -4.30 6.08
C ALA A 91 -4.48 -3.81 7.53
N LEU A 92 -4.21 -4.69 8.49
CA LEU A 92 -4.13 -4.38 9.91
C LEU A 92 -2.66 -4.38 10.34
N PRO A 93 -2.20 -3.41 11.15
CA PRO A 93 -0.81 -3.39 11.61
C PRO A 93 -0.47 -4.65 12.42
N SER A 94 0.67 -5.24 12.12
CA SER A 94 1.20 -6.39 12.88
C SER A 94 1.74 -5.99 14.25
N GLU A 95 2.10 -4.73 14.39
CA GLU A 95 2.75 -4.11 15.55
C GLU A 95 1.81 -3.85 16.73
N ILE A 96 0.48 -3.92 16.51
CA ILE A 96 -0.54 -3.72 17.55
C ILE A 96 -1.10 -5.07 18.02
N SER A 97 -1.82 -5.09 19.14
CA SER A 97 -2.43 -6.32 19.67
C SER A 97 -3.65 -6.77 18.86
N ASP A 98 -4.05 -8.04 19.01
CA ASP A 98 -5.29 -8.57 18.42
C ASP A 98 -6.52 -7.75 18.83
N ALA A 99 -6.58 -7.36 20.10
CA ALA A 99 -7.66 -6.51 20.61
C ALA A 99 -7.68 -5.15 19.90
N ALA A 100 -6.53 -4.50 19.74
CA ALA A 100 -6.44 -3.22 19.03
C ALA A 100 -6.83 -3.37 17.55
N ARG A 101 -6.46 -4.48 16.89
CA ARG A 101 -6.91 -4.79 15.51
C ARG A 101 -8.43 -4.92 15.41
N ILE A 102 -9.06 -5.61 16.35
CA ILE A 102 -10.52 -5.74 16.43
C ILE A 102 -11.18 -4.37 16.60
N GLU A 103 -10.64 -3.53 17.50
CA GLU A 103 -11.20 -2.21 17.79
C GLU A 103 -11.11 -1.26 16.58
N ILE A 104 -9.96 -1.16 15.90
CA ILE A 104 -9.87 -0.29 14.73
C ILE A 104 -10.73 -0.79 13.56
N ALA A 105 -10.85 -2.11 13.37
CA ALA A 105 -11.73 -2.67 12.34
C ALA A 105 -13.21 -2.41 12.66
N ARG A 106 -13.59 -2.50 13.94
CA ARG A 106 -14.93 -2.15 14.44
C ARG A 106 -15.22 -0.67 14.24
N ALA A 107 -14.30 0.22 14.60
CA ALA A 107 -14.45 1.66 14.42
C ALA A 107 -14.63 2.03 12.94
N PHE A 108 -13.83 1.44 12.05
CA PHE A 108 -13.98 1.65 10.61
C PHE A 108 -15.33 1.14 10.09
N ALA A 109 -15.74 -0.07 10.47
CA ALA A 109 -17.03 -0.63 10.08
C ALA A 109 -18.21 0.19 10.63
N GLN A 110 -18.11 0.70 11.86
CA GLN A 110 -19.10 1.59 12.46
C GLN A 110 -19.24 2.89 11.65
N GLN A 111 -18.12 3.48 11.23
CA GLN A 111 -18.15 4.67 10.38
C GLN A 111 -18.85 4.40 9.03
N LEU A 112 -18.70 3.22 8.44
CA LEU A 112 -19.43 2.83 7.22
C LEU A 112 -20.94 2.73 7.49
N VAL A 113 -21.33 2.12 8.61
CA VAL A 113 -22.73 1.98 9.04
C VAL A 113 -23.36 3.36 9.23
N GLU A 114 -22.73 4.24 10.00
CA GLU A 114 -23.24 5.58 10.31
C GLU A 114 -23.31 6.47 9.08
N ARG A 115 -22.28 6.42 8.23
CA ARG A 115 -22.17 7.30 7.06
C ARG A 115 -23.12 6.91 5.94
N TYR A 116 -23.37 5.60 5.77
CA TYR A 116 -24.13 5.09 4.61
C TYR A 116 -25.45 4.41 4.98
N GLY A 117 -25.75 4.22 6.27
CA GLY A 117 -26.94 3.53 6.75
C GLY A 117 -26.98 2.05 6.38
N VAL A 118 -25.84 1.43 6.08
CA VAL A 118 -25.74 0.03 5.63
C VAL A 118 -25.49 -0.92 6.80
N ALA A 119 -25.69 -2.22 6.60
CA ALA A 119 -25.09 -3.23 7.48
C ALA A 119 -23.66 -3.51 7.05
N ALA A 120 -22.78 -3.82 8.00
CA ALA A 120 -21.38 -4.18 7.79
C ALA A 120 -21.04 -5.51 8.50
N ASP A 121 -20.70 -6.54 7.72
CA ASP A 121 -20.25 -7.84 8.20
C ASP A 121 -18.73 -7.92 8.15
N VAL A 122 -18.11 -8.02 9.33
CA VAL A 122 -16.65 -7.96 9.51
C VAL A 122 -16.10 -9.36 9.74
N ALA A 123 -15.01 -9.69 9.04
CA ALA A 123 -14.18 -10.86 9.31
C ALA A 123 -12.71 -10.45 9.35
N ILE A 124 -12.03 -10.75 10.45
CA ILE A 124 -10.60 -10.45 10.68
C ILE A 124 -9.81 -11.74 10.51
N HIS A 125 -8.78 -11.70 9.68
CA HIS A 125 -7.98 -12.85 9.28
C HIS A 125 -6.53 -12.70 9.77
N ALA A 126 -6.06 -13.77 10.39
CA ALA A 126 -4.66 -14.00 10.72
C ALA A 126 -3.83 -14.18 9.44
N PRO A 127 -2.51 -13.92 9.50
CA PRO A 127 -1.58 -14.26 8.45
C PRO A 127 -1.64 -15.75 8.10
N HIS A 128 -1.51 -16.03 6.80
CA HIS A 128 -1.39 -17.42 6.34
C HIS A 128 -0.06 -18.01 6.82
N ARG A 129 -0.06 -19.28 7.25
CA ARG A 129 1.12 -20.01 7.79
C ARG A 129 2.35 -20.01 6.86
N GLU A 130 2.10 -19.90 5.56
CA GLU A 130 3.09 -19.93 4.47
C GLU A 130 3.16 -18.57 3.74
N GLY A 131 2.68 -17.52 4.40
CA GLY A 131 2.63 -16.16 3.88
C GLY A 131 3.51 -15.21 4.71
N ASP A 132 3.42 -13.93 4.40
CA ASP A 132 4.01 -12.91 5.25
C ASP A 132 3.26 -12.90 6.59
N GLN A 133 3.95 -13.28 7.67
CA GLN A 133 3.41 -13.36 9.02
C GLN A 133 2.99 -12.00 9.60
N ARG A 134 3.15 -10.90 8.86
CA ARG A 134 2.65 -9.57 9.22
C ARG A 134 1.31 -9.24 8.58
N ASN A 135 0.84 -10.05 7.62
CA ASN A 135 -0.34 -9.75 6.81
C ASN A 135 -1.67 -10.07 7.54
N HIS A 136 -1.90 -9.41 8.67
CA HIS A 136 -3.24 -9.35 9.28
C HIS A 136 -4.13 -8.47 8.40
N HIS A 137 -5.37 -8.89 8.17
CA HIS A 137 -6.29 -8.11 7.35
C HIS A 137 -7.74 -8.31 7.76
N ALA A 138 -8.58 -7.32 7.46
CA ALA A 138 -10.02 -7.40 7.65
C ALA A 138 -10.75 -7.33 6.31
N HIS A 139 -11.75 -8.19 6.15
CA HIS A 139 -12.77 -8.07 5.14
C HIS A 139 -14.04 -7.51 5.77
N ILE A 140 -14.55 -6.40 5.25
CA ILE A 140 -15.82 -5.81 5.68
C ILE A 140 -16.76 -5.81 4.48
N LEU A 141 -17.80 -6.65 4.54
CA LEU A 141 -18.84 -6.66 3.53
C LEU A 141 -19.96 -5.74 3.97
N THR A 142 -20.27 -4.74 3.15
CA THR A 142 -21.44 -3.90 3.35
C THR A 142 -22.57 -4.25 2.40
N THR A 143 -23.81 -4.13 2.88
CA THR A 143 -24.97 -4.14 1.99
C THR A 143 -24.90 -2.96 1.02
N THR A 144 -25.59 -3.08 -0.12
CA THR A 144 -25.71 -1.97 -1.09
C THR A 144 -26.98 -1.14 -0.89
N ARG A 145 -27.75 -1.47 0.14
CA ARG A 145 -29.00 -0.81 0.51
C ARG A 145 -28.94 -0.39 1.97
N ILE A 146 -29.63 0.72 2.24
CA ILE A 146 -29.87 1.21 3.60
C ILE A 146 -30.64 0.12 4.36
N LEU A 147 -30.21 -0.16 5.58
CA LEU A 147 -30.88 -1.04 6.51
C LEU A 147 -31.60 -0.17 7.55
N SER A 148 -32.93 -0.18 7.53
CA SER A 148 -33.78 0.47 8.55
C SER A 148 -34.55 -0.60 9.35
N ALA A 149 -35.41 -0.17 10.27
CA ALA A 149 -36.33 -1.05 10.99
C ALA A 149 -37.17 -1.98 10.09
N GLU A 150 -37.52 -1.53 8.88
CA GLU A 150 -38.27 -2.32 7.89
C GLU A 150 -37.39 -3.29 7.07
N GLY A 151 -36.08 -3.31 7.32
CA GLY A 151 -35.11 -4.10 6.61
C GLY A 151 -34.38 -3.31 5.51
N LEU A 152 -34.01 -3.99 4.41
CA LEU A 152 -33.22 -3.40 3.35
C LEU A 152 -34.06 -2.55 2.39
N THR A 153 -33.93 -1.23 2.49
CA THR A 153 -34.73 -0.24 1.77
C THR A 153 -34.04 0.24 0.49
N ASP A 154 -33.71 1.53 0.40
CA ASP A 154 -33.19 2.19 -0.79
C ASP A 154 -31.72 1.87 -1.05
N LYS A 155 -31.32 1.89 -2.33
CA LYS A 155 -29.95 1.59 -2.73
C LYS A 155 -29.04 2.78 -2.46
N THR A 156 -27.95 2.58 -1.74
CA THR A 156 -26.94 3.61 -1.50
C THR A 156 -26.23 3.96 -2.81
N ARG A 157 -26.46 5.16 -3.36
CA ARG A 157 -25.87 5.58 -4.65
C ARG A 157 -24.57 6.35 -4.54
N ILE A 158 -24.23 6.83 -3.35
CA ILE A 158 -23.09 7.71 -3.12
C ILE A 158 -21.74 7.06 -3.51
N LEU A 159 -21.62 5.74 -3.36
CA LEU A 159 -20.43 4.97 -3.73
C LEU A 159 -20.46 4.42 -5.17
N ASP A 160 -21.56 4.61 -5.90
CA ASP A 160 -21.75 4.06 -7.25
C ASP A 160 -21.48 5.09 -8.36
N ALA A 161 -21.73 6.38 -8.09
CA ALA A 161 -21.48 7.44 -9.06
C ALA A 161 -20.01 7.87 -9.06
N ALA A 162 -19.41 8.08 -10.24
CA ALA A 162 -18.00 8.44 -10.36
C ALA A 162 -17.66 9.76 -9.65
N SER A 163 -18.58 10.73 -9.68
CA SER A 163 -18.39 12.06 -9.08
C SER A 163 -18.39 12.07 -7.55
N THR A 164 -19.06 11.09 -6.91
CA THR A 164 -19.18 11.02 -5.45
C THR A 164 -18.37 9.85 -4.87
N GLY A 165 -18.29 8.73 -5.58
CA GLY A 165 -17.64 7.52 -5.09
C GLY A 165 -16.13 7.67 -4.94
N GLY A 166 -15.46 8.39 -5.85
CA GLY A 166 -14.03 8.67 -5.72
C GLY A 166 -13.71 9.45 -4.43
N PRO A 167 -14.28 10.65 -4.25
CA PRO A 167 -14.11 11.44 -3.03
C PRO A 167 -14.49 10.70 -1.74
N GLU A 168 -15.57 9.92 -1.75
CA GLU A 168 -15.99 9.14 -0.57
C GLU A 168 -15.01 8.04 -0.21
N ILE A 169 -14.51 7.30 -1.21
CA ILE A 169 -13.49 6.28 -0.98
C ILE A 169 -12.20 6.93 -0.46
N GLU A 170 -11.82 8.11 -0.97
CA GLU A 170 -10.66 8.85 -0.49
C GLU A 170 -10.83 9.31 0.96
N ALA A 171 -12.01 9.82 1.33
CA ALA A 171 -12.30 10.19 2.71
C ALA A 171 -12.20 8.97 3.65
N MET A 172 -12.74 7.82 3.25
CA MET A 172 -12.60 6.58 4.03
C MET A 172 -11.15 6.08 4.09
N ARG A 173 -10.35 6.31 3.04
CA ARG A 173 -8.90 6.02 3.03
C ARG A 173 -8.14 6.86 4.04
N GLY A 174 -8.46 8.14 4.14
CA GLY A 174 -7.94 9.05 5.16
C GLY A 174 -8.32 8.60 6.57
N TYR A 175 -9.61 8.35 6.81
CA TYR A 175 -10.09 7.87 8.11
C TYR A 175 -9.43 6.54 8.54
N TRP A 176 -9.19 5.63 7.58
CA TRP A 176 -8.47 4.39 7.89
C TRP A 176 -7.02 4.65 8.30
N ALA A 177 -6.32 5.53 7.60
CA ALA A 177 -4.95 5.91 7.97
C ALA A 177 -4.90 6.56 9.36
N GLU A 178 -5.87 7.41 9.70
CA GLU A 178 -5.99 8.01 11.04
C GLU A 178 -6.17 6.95 12.13
N LEU A 179 -7.08 5.98 11.94
CA LEU A 179 -7.29 4.88 12.89
C LEU A 179 -6.03 4.04 13.08
N GLN A 180 -5.34 3.68 11.98
CA GLN A 180 -4.08 2.93 12.04
C GLN A 180 -3.00 3.71 12.79
N ASN A 181 -2.82 4.99 12.45
CA ASN A 181 -1.81 5.86 13.05
C ASN A 181 -2.05 6.06 14.55
N HIS A 182 -3.30 6.27 14.95
CA HIS A 182 -3.66 6.40 16.36
C HIS A 182 -3.38 5.11 17.13
N ALA A 183 -3.74 3.94 16.57
CA ALA A 183 -3.46 2.66 17.22
C ALA A 183 -1.96 2.35 17.33
N LEU A 184 -1.19 2.71 16.30
CA LEU A 184 0.28 2.61 16.32
C LEU A 184 0.89 3.51 17.40
N GLU A 185 0.41 4.74 17.52
CA GLU A 185 0.83 5.68 18.57
C GLU A 185 0.57 5.14 19.96
N MET A 186 -0.65 4.63 20.21
CA MET A 186 -1.02 4.03 21.50
C MET A 186 -0.19 2.77 21.83
N ALA A 187 0.33 2.08 20.80
CA ALA A 187 1.24 0.95 20.96
C ALA A 187 2.73 1.38 21.07
N GLY A 188 3.03 2.67 21.14
CA GLY A 188 4.39 3.21 21.25
C GLY A 188 5.21 3.09 19.96
N GLN A 189 4.57 2.85 18.81
CA GLN A 189 5.24 2.79 17.53
C GLN A 189 5.51 4.20 17.01
N VAL A 190 6.70 4.44 16.45
CA VAL A 190 7.06 5.70 15.79
C VAL A 190 6.58 5.76 14.34
N GLU A 191 6.45 4.60 13.72
CA GLU A 191 6.03 4.45 12.32
C GLU A 191 4.60 4.95 12.10
N ARG A 192 4.37 5.60 10.97
CA ARG A 192 3.05 6.07 10.53
C ARG A 192 2.80 5.67 9.09
N VAL A 193 1.52 5.50 8.78
CA VAL A 193 1.01 5.20 7.45
C VAL A 193 0.40 6.44 6.81
N ASP A 194 0.42 6.48 5.48
CA ASP A 194 -0.24 7.49 4.69
C ASP A 194 -0.94 6.84 3.50
N HIS A 195 -2.16 7.29 3.22
CA HIS A 195 -3.03 6.78 2.17
C HIS A 195 -2.77 7.44 0.81
N ARG A 196 -2.16 8.63 0.82
CA ARG A 196 -1.92 9.45 -0.37
C ARG A 196 -0.83 8.83 -1.23
N SER A 197 -0.73 9.28 -2.48
CA SER A 197 0.37 8.86 -3.37
C SER A 197 1.74 9.29 -2.82
N LEU A 198 2.79 8.57 -3.20
CA LEU A 198 4.17 8.95 -2.87
C LEU A 198 4.51 10.37 -3.35
N GLU A 199 3.98 10.77 -4.50
CA GLU A 199 4.11 12.12 -5.06
C GLU A 199 3.51 13.19 -4.12
N ALA A 200 2.26 13.01 -3.67
CA ALA A 200 1.61 13.95 -2.78
C ALA A 200 2.32 14.05 -1.42
N GLN A 201 2.80 12.91 -0.89
CA GLN A 201 3.60 12.89 0.34
C GLN A 201 4.93 13.64 0.15
N ARG A 202 5.56 13.49 -1.01
CA ARG A 202 6.83 14.15 -1.34
C ARG A 202 6.67 15.65 -1.46
N GLU A 203 5.60 16.12 -2.10
CA GLU A 203 5.29 17.55 -2.20
C GLU A 203 5.09 18.17 -0.81
N GLU A 204 4.38 17.48 0.08
CA GLU A 204 4.22 17.92 1.46
C GLU A 204 5.56 17.97 2.21
N ALA A 205 6.39 16.91 2.11
CA ALA A 205 7.71 16.88 2.72
C ALA A 205 8.60 18.05 2.24
N LEU A 206 8.60 18.35 0.94
CA LEU A 206 9.30 19.51 0.38
C LEU A 206 8.75 20.84 0.94
N SER A 207 7.42 20.96 1.07
CA SER A 207 6.79 22.17 1.62
C SER A 207 7.17 22.43 3.08
N LEU A 208 7.43 21.36 3.84
CA LEU A 208 7.89 21.39 5.22
C LEU A 208 9.42 21.53 5.35
N GLY A 209 10.15 21.52 4.23
CA GLY A 209 11.61 21.56 4.20
C GLY A 209 12.29 20.24 4.56
N ASP A 210 11.56 19.13 4.65
CA ASP A 210 12.10 17.80 4.91
C ASP A 210 12.62 17.17 3.61
N THR A 211 13.81 17.61 3.20
CA THR A 211 14.47 17.14 1.98
C THR A 211 14.82 15.66 2.04
N LEU A 212 15.19 15.14 3.20
CA LEU A 212 15.52 13.72 3.37
C LEU A 212 14.29 12.84 3.14
N LYS A 213 13.14 13.22 3.72
CA LYS A 213 11.89 12.49 3.49
C LYS A 213 11.42 12.61 2.05
N ALA A 214 11.59 13.77 1.41
CA ALA A 214 11.24 13.95 0.01
C ALA A 214 12.04 13.01 -0.92
N GLU A 215 13.36 12.86 -0.69
CA GLU A 215 14.21 11.93 -1.43
C GLU A 215 13.83 10.46 -1.16
N GLU A 216 13.49 10.11 0.08
CA GLU A 216 13.00 8.76 0.44
C GLU A 216 11.70 8.39 -0.29
N LEU A 217 10.85 9.38 -0.53
CA LEU A 217 9.56 9.24 -1.21
C LEU A 217 9.69 9.30 -2.74
N ASP A 218 10.82 9.78 -3.27
CA ASP A 218 11.11 9.85 -4.71
C ASP A 218 11.52 8.47 -5.26
N ARG A 219 10.57 7.54 -5.20
CA ARG A 219 10.77 6.16 -5.62
C ARG A 219 9.53 5.59 -6.27
N GLU A 220 9.73 4.55 -7.06
CA GLU A 220 8.61 3.82 -7.62
C GLU A 220 7.82 3.07 -6.53
N PRO A 221 6.47 3.03 -6.64
CA PRO A 221 5.67 2.20 -5.76
C PRO A 221 5.95 0.71 -6.00
N GLU A 222 5.85 -0.09 -4.93
CA GLU A 222 5.95 -1.55 -5.05
C GLU A 222 4.81 -2.10 -5.91
N VAL A 223 5.14 -2.96 -6.86
CA VAL A 223 4.17 -3.57 -7.78
C VAL A 223 3.58 -4.83 -7.15
N LYS A 224 2.27 -5.03 -7.30
CA LYS A 224 1.62 -6.29 -6.91
C LYS A 224 2.09 -7.43 -7.83
N LEU A 225 2.81 -8.40 -7.27
CA LEU A 225 3.36 -9.55 -7.99
C LEU A 225 2.27 -10.39 -8.69
N GLY A 226 1.18 -10.66 -7.96
CA GLY A 226 0.11 -11.58 -8.37
C GLY A 226 0.34 -13.01 -7.86
N PRO A 227 -0.69 -13.88 -7.87
CA PRO A 227 -0.62 -15.20 -7.22
C PRO A 227 0.48 -16.11 -7.77
N ALA A 228 0.62 -16.20 -9.09
CA ALA A 228 1.59 -17.07 -9.74
C ALA A 228 3.04 -16.62 -9.45
N ALA A 229 3.35 -15.34 -9.66
CA ALA A 229 4.67 -14.80 -9.34
C ALA A 229 4.98 -14.93 -7.84
N ASN A 230 4.01 -14.63 -6.95
CA ASN A 230 4.18 -14.85 -5.51
C ASN A 230 4.48 -16.30 -5.15
N ALA A 231 3.88 -17.28 -5.83
CA ALA A 231 4.16 -18.69 -5.57
C ALA A 231 5.58 -19.07 -6.02
N ILE A 232 6.02 -18.58 -7.17
CA ILE A 232 7.39 -18.79 -7.68
C ILE A 232 8.41 -18.20 -6.72
N GLU A 233 8.28 -16.92 -6.37
CA GLU A 233 9.25 -16.23 -5.51
C GLU A 233 9.28 -16.81 -4.10
N ARG A 234 8.13 -17.20 -3.53
CA ARG A 234 8.12 -17.84 -2.21
C ARG A 234 8.84 -19.18 -2.20
N ARG A 235 8.65 -20.01 -3.23
CA ARG A 235 9.36 -21.29 -3.34
C ARG A 235 10.87 -21.06 -3.42
N GLU A 236 11.28 -20.04 -4.16
CA GLU A 236 12.69 -19.67 -4.27
C GLU A 236 13.27 -19.15 -2.95
N GLN A 237 12.52 -18.31 -2.22
CA GLN A 237 12.94 -17.81 -0.90
C GLN A 237 13.17 -18.96 0.07
N LEU A 238 12.24 -19.93 0.12
CA LEU A 238 12.38 -21.11 0.97
C LEU A 238 13.56 -22.00 0.55
N ALA A 239 13.81 -22.15 -0.75
CA ALA A 239 14.97 -22.89 -1.25
C ALA A 239 16.28 -22.18 -0.90
N ALA A 240 16.35 -20.86 -1.08
CA ALA A 240 17.50 -20.04 -0.73
C ALA A 240 17.83 -20.14 0.76
N GLU A 241 16.80 -20.04 1.62
CA GLU A 241 16.94 -20.16 3.07
C GLU A 241 17.42 -21.57 3.47
N ALA A 242 16.86 -22.63 2.89
CA ALA A 242 17.26 -24.00 3.18
C ALA A 242 18.71 -24.30 2.74
N GLU A 243 19.17 -23.65 1.67
CA GLU A 243 20.53 -23.77 1.14
C GLU A 243 21.52 -22.80 1.81
N GLY A 244 21.04 -21.88 2.65
CA GLY A 244 21.87 -20.85 3.30
C GLY A 244 22.47 -19.83 2.32
N ARG A 245 21.83 -19.61 1.17
CA ARG A 245 22.24 -18.61 0.17
C ARG A 245 21.35 -17.37 0.22
N GLU A 246 21.84 -16.29 -0.37
CA GLU A 246 21.02 -15.10 -0.56
C GLU A 246 19.91 -15.37 -1.58
N TYR A 247 18.73 -14.81 -1.31
CA TYR A 247 17.58 -14.92 -2.20
C TYR A 247 17.77 -14.02 -3.41
N GLU A 248 17.66 -14.60 -4.60
CA GLU A 248 17.62 -13.88 -5.86
C GLU A 248 16.24 -14.07 -6.53
N PRO A 249 15.61 -12.98 -7.01
CA PRO A 249 14.28 -13.05 -7.60
C PRO A 249 14.29 -13.74 -8.96
N LEU A 250 13.34 -14.66 -9.20
CA LEU A 250 13.24 -15.43 -10.44
C LEU A 250 12.36 -14.78 -11.52
N THR A 251 11.46 -13.89 -11.12
CA THR A 251 10.52 -13.23 -12.04
C THR A 251 10.89 -11.77 -12.25
N GLN A 252 10.55 -11.20 -13.41
CA GLN A 252 10.80 -9.78 -13.70
C GLN A 252 10.10 -8.86 -12.69
N ARG A 253 8.86 -9.20 -12.29
CA ARG A 253 8.14 -8.44 -11.26
C ARG A 253 8.79 -8.60 -9.89
N GLY A 254 9.24 -9.81 -9.57
CA GLY A 254 10.02 -10.10 -8.36
C GLY A 254 11.29 -9.27 -8.27
N ALA A 255 12.04 -9.17 -9.37
CA ALA A 255 13.24 -8.36 -9.46
C ALA A 255 12.97 -6.88 -9.20
N ARG A 256 11.91 -6.32 -9.78
CA ARG A 256 11.52 -4.91 -9.52
C ARG A 256 11.13 -4.69 -8.07
N VAL A 257 10.31 -5.57 -7.49
CA VAL A 257 9.91 -5.47 -6.07
C VAL A 257 11.12 -5.61 -5.15
N HIS A 258 12.01 -6.55 -5.45
CA HIS A 258 13.23 -6.77 -4.69
C HIS A 258 14.16 -5.54 -4.74
N ALA A 259 14.36 -4.95 -5.93
CA ALA A 259 15.15 -3.73 -6.08
C ALA A 259 14.56 -2.54 -5.31
N VAL A 260 13.23 -2.33 -5.37
CA VAL A 260 12.57 -1.27 -4.58
C VAL A 260 12.77 -1.50 -3.08
N ARG A 261 12.67 -2.74 -2.61
CA ARG A 261 12.89 -3.08 -1.19
C ARG A 261 14.33 -2.89 -0.75
N GLN A 262 15.31 -3.26 -1.58
CA GLN A 262 16.73 -3.00 -1.31
C GLN A 262 17.01 -1.50 -1.25
N ALA A 263 16.50 -0.72 -2.19
CA ALA A 263 16.64 0.75 -2.17
C ALA A 263 16.06 1.34 -0.88
N LYS A 264 14.85 0.94 -0.46
CA LYS A 264 14.26 1.38 0.81
C LYS A 264 15.13 1.04 2.02
N ALA A 265 15.68 -0.18 2.07
CA ALA A 265 16.55 -0.61 3.15
C ALA A 265 17.83 0.23 3.22
N MET A 266 18.45 0.49 2.06
CA MET A 266 19.63 1.35 1.97
C MET A 266 19.35 2.80 2.39
N PHE A 267 18.21 3.36 1.99
CA PHE A 267 17.80 4.70 2.41
C PHE A 267 17.53 4.78 3.92
N ALA A 268 16.87 3.77 4.50
CA ALA A 268 16.64 3.69 5.94
C ALA A 268 17.97 3.64 6.71
N GLU A 269 18.92 2.83 6.26
CA GLU A 269 20.26 2.75 6.86
C GLU A 269 21.03 4.07 6.71
N MET A 270 20.98 4.70 5.54
CA MET A 270 21.60 6.01 5.31
C MET A 270 21.04 7.07 6.26
N ARG A 271 19.72 7.08 6.44
CA ARG A 271 19.02 8.01 7.34
C ARG A 271 19.43 7.80 8.80
N GLU A 272 19.44 6.56 9.27
CA GLU A 272 19.91 6.23 10.62
C GLU A 272 21.34 6.73 10.86
N ARG A 273 22.23 6.51 9.88
CA ARG A 273 23.62 7.01 9.95
C ARG A 273 23.69 8.54 10.00
N LEU A 274 22.85 9.25 9.25
CA LEU A 274 22.78 10.71 9.27
C LEU A 274 22.24 11.25 10.59
N GLU A 275 21.23 10.60 11.17
CA GLU A 275 20.68 10.94 12.49
C GLU A 275 21.75 10.76 13.59
N LEU A 276 22.44 9.61 13.60
CA LEU A 276 23.58 9.37 14.51
C LEU A 276 24.69 10.43 14.35
N ALA A 277 25.00 10.81 13.11
CA ALA A 277 25.99 11.85 12.84
C ALA A 277 25.56 13.21 13.40
N ARG A 278 24.28 13.56 13.24
CA ARG A 278 23.71 14.82 13.73
C ARG A 278 23.72 14.87 15.26
N ASP A 279 23.31 13.79 15.90
CA ASP A 279 23.22 13.72 17.36
C ASP A 279 24.62 13.77 17.99
N ALA A 280 25.58 13.03 17.44
CA ALA A 280 26.98 13.09 17.88
C ALA A 280 27.61 14.47 17.65
N TRP A 281 27.23 15.17 16.57
CA TRP A 281 27.64 16.56 16.36
C TRP A 281 27.07 17.48 17.43
N ALA A 282 25.78 17.36 17.74
CA ALA A 282 25.10 18.18 18.73
C ALA A 282 25.70 17.97 20.13
N GLU A 283 25.91 16.71 20.54
CA GLU A 283 26.54 16.35 21.80
C GLU A 283 27.95 16.94 21.91
N ALA A 284 28.79 16.77 20.89
CA ALA A 284 30.13 17.35 20.87
C ALA A 284 30.11 18.90 20.97
N ARG A 285 29.11 19.56 20.38
CA ARG A 285 28.95 21.02 20.48
C ARG A 285 28.49 21.45 21.87
N GLU A 286 27.60 20.70 22.51
CA GLU A 286 27.16 20.93 23.88
C GLU A 286 28.30 20.73 24.90
N GLU A 287 29.19 19.77 24.66
CA GLU A 287 30.43 19.55 25.42
C GLU A 287 31.48 20.67 25.21
N GLY A 288 31.19 21.67 24.38
CA GLY A 288 32.09 22.79 24.10
C GLY A 288 33.19 22.48 23.09
N GLN A 289 33.12 21.36 22.36
CA GLN A 289 34.08 21.04 21.32
C GLN A 289 33.95 22.01 20.13
N GLY A 290 35.07 22.36 19.49
CA GLY A 290 35.09 23.18 18.29
C GLY A 290 34.45 22.49 17.07
N HIS A 291 34.13 23.25 16.01
CA HIS A 291 33.45 22.73 14.81
C HIS A 291 34.18 21.55 14.15
N VAL A 292 35.51 21.56 14.13
CA VAL A 292 36.30 20.47 13.53
C VAL A 292 36.20 19.18 14.35
N SER A 293 36.28 19.27 15.67
CA SER A 293 36.13 18.13 16.58
C SER A 293 34.71 17.57 16.58
N ALA A 294 33.68 18.43 16.55
CA ALA A 294 32.30 18.00 16.40
C ALA A 294 32.05 17.34 15.04
N GLY A 295 32.65 17.87 13.96
CA GLY A 295 32.59 17.25 12.63
C GLY A 295 33.24 15.87 12.56
N LEU A 296 34.34 15.66 13.27
CA LEU A 296 34.95 14.32 13.42
C LEU A 296 34.05 13.35 14.19
N ALA A 297 33.41 13.81 15.27
CA ALA A 297 32.49 12.98 16.06
C ALA A 297 31.33 12.50 15.20
N ALA A 298 30.73 13.41 14.42
CA ALA A 298 29.69 13.11 13.44
C ALA A 298 30.13 12.05 12.42
N LEU A 299 31.32 12.23 11.81
CA LEU A 299 31.85 11.29 10.81
C LEU A 299 32.13 9.91 11.40
N ARG A 300 32.64 9.83 12.63
CA ARG A 300 32.84 8.54 13.31
C ARG A 300 31.52 7.85 13.61
N ALA A 301 30.51 8.60 14.05
CA ALA A 301 29.18 8.08 14.32
C ALA A 301 28.53 7.55 13.03
N ALA A 302 28.62 8.29 11.93
CA ALA A 302 28.08 7.89 10.62
C ALA A 302 28.76 6.64 10.02
N ALA A 303 30.07 6.46 10.26
CA ALA A 303 30.87 5.38 9.68
C ALA A 303 30.77 4.05 10.46
N GLY A 304 30.13 4.02 11.64
CA GLY A 304 29.94 2.81 12.44
C GLY A 304 31.25 2.11 12.84
N ARG A 305 31.22 0.78 13.10
CA ARG A 305 32.41 -0.01 13.49
C ARG A 305 33.53 -0.05 12.43
N GLN A 306 33.26 0.32 11.18
CA GLN A 306 34.25 0.48 10.11
C GLN A 306 35.08 1.78 10.24
N ALA A 307 34.70 2.70 11.14
CA ALA A 307 35.44 3.95 11.38
C ALA A 307 36.85 3.75 11.99
N LYS A 308 37.21 2.54 12.44
CA LYS A 308 38.54 2.28 13.03
C LYS A 308 39.71 2.47 12.06
N GLU A 309 39.45 2.59 10.76
CA GLU A 309 40.48 2.79 9.73
C GLU A 309 40.69 4.25 9.31
N LEU A 310 39.88 5.19 9.81
CA LEU A 310 39.94 6.59 9.39
C LEU A 310 40.83 7.40 10.35
N ASN A 311 41.96 7.88 9.84
CA ASN A 311 42.93 8.69 10.60
C ASN A 311 42.29 10.02 11.08
N PRO A 312 42.15 10.24 12.40
CA PRO A 312 41.54 11.45 12.97
C PRO A 312 42.17 12.76 12.52
N ASP A 313 43.48 12.77 12.24
CA ASP A 313 44.22 13.99 11.93
C ASP A 313 44.04 14.42 10.46
N GLU A 314 43.88 13.45 9.54
CA GLU A 314 43.65 13.72 8.11
C GLU A 314 42.25 14.30 7.86
N ILE A 315 41.26 13.83 8.63
CA ILE A 315 39.89 14.36 8.56
C ILE A 315 39.81 15.76 9.17
N LYS A 316 40.56 16.05 10.25
CA LYS A 316 40.67 17.43 10.80
C LYS A 316 41.17 18.40 9.75
N GLU A 317 42.21 18.02 9.02
CA GLU A 317 42.85 18.87 8.01
C GLU A 317 41.96 19.11 6.78
N ARG A 318 41.12 18.13 6.41
CA ARG A 318 40.12 18.28 5.35
C ARG A 318 38.93 19.15 5.77
N LEU A 319 38.40 18.95 6.98
CA LEU A 319 37.29 19.75 7.51
C LEU A 319 37.70 21.21 7.74
N ALA A 320 38.92 21.47 8.22
CA ALA A 320 39.47 22.82 8.36
C ALA A 320 39.57 23.56 7.01
N ARG A 321 39.83 22.85 5.91
CA ARG A 321 39.85 23.42 4.55
C ARG A 321 38.46 23.77 4.02
N ILE A 322 37.43 23.00 4.37
CA ILE A 322 36.05 23.25 3.94
C ILE A 322 35.44 24.40 4.73
N ALA A 323 35.66 24.43 6.06
CA ALA A 323 35.18 25.51 6.93
C ALA A 323 35.83 26.88 6.65
N GLY A 324 36.93 26.93 5.90
CA GLY A 324 37.62 28.17 5.51
C GLY A 324 37.23 28.73 4.14
N ARG A 325 36.20 28.20 3.47
CA ARG A 325 35.92 28.48 2.04
C ARG A 325 34.61 29.20 1.70
N ASP A 326 33.91 29.78 2.67
CA ASP A 326 32.81 30.70 2.37
C ASP A 326 33.20 32.15 2.67
N LEU A 327 33.45 32.92 1.60
CA LEU A 327 32.93 34.29 1.34
C LEU A 327 33.66 34.92 0.14
N GLY A 328 32.96 35.03 -1.00
CA GLY A 328 33.27 35.97 -2.08
C GLY A 328 33.76 35.37 -3.39
N GLU A 329 32.95 35.46 -4.45
CA GLU A 329 33.20 36.35 -5.61
C GLU A 329 32.17 36.12 -6.73
N GLU A 330 31.54 37.22 -7.17
CA GLU A 330 30.70 37.33 -8.36
C GLU A 330 31.58 37.31 -9.63
N HIS A 331 31.08 36.72 -10.73
CA HIS A 331 31.71 36.89 -12.04
C HIS A 331 30.68 37.25 -13.13
N ASP A 332 30.86 38.48 -13.63
CA ASP A 332 30.19 39.09 -14.78
C ASP A 332 30.58 38.43 -16.12
N HIS A 333 29.62 38.30 -17.04
CA HIS A 333 29.92 38.05 -18.46
C HIS A 333 28.91 38.73 -19.40
N LYS A 334 29.42 39.58 -20.31
CA LYS A 334 28.65 40.20 -21.41
C LYS A 334 28.75 39.35 -22.70
N PRO A 335 27.75 39.45 -23.60
CA PRO A 335 27.50 38.46 -24.65
C PRO A 335 28.03 38.88 -26.03
N GLY A 336 28.55 37.90 -26.79
CA GLY A 336 28.97 38.04 -28.18
C GLY A 336 28.18 37.11 -29.11
N GLN A 337 27.74 37.67 -30.24
CA GLN A 337 26.77 37.14 -31.19
C GLN A 337 27.27 35.95 -32.03
N GLY A 338 26.36 35.03 -32.34
CA GLY A 338 26.58 33.97 -33.35
C GLY A 338 25.43 32.96 -33.45
N GLY A 339 24.19 33.37 -33.17
CA GLY A 339 23.04 32.46 -33.13
C GLY A 339 22.04 32.80 -34.23
N ARG A 340 22.12 32.13 -35.38
CA ARG A 340 21.03 31.95 -36.36
C ARG A 340 21.51 31.10 -37.55
N ASP A 341 21.92 29.85 -37.31
CA ASP A 341 21.87 28.84 -38.40
C ASP A 341 21.93 27.37 -37.93
N THR A 342 22.45 27.11 -36.72
CA THR A 342 22.54 25.74 -36.19
C THR A 342 21.27 25.24 -35.51
N ARG A 343 20.44 26.13 -34.95
CA ARG A 343 19.16 25.79 -34.29
C ARG A 343 18.09 25.24 -35.24
N SER A 344 18.07 25.71 -36.49
CA SER A 344 17.09 25.26 -37.49
C SER A 344 17.35 23.81 -37.93
N ARG A 345 18.61 23.47 -38.20
CA ARG A 345 19.01 22.11 -38.59
C ARG A 345 18.90 21.09 -37.45
N LEU A 346 19.10 21.51 -36.21
CA LEU A 346 18.94 20.63 -35.04
C LEU A 346 17.46 20.32 -34.75
N ALA A 347 16.54 21.25 -35.00
CA ALA A 347 15.11 21.07 -34.79
C ALA A 347 14.49 20.00 -35.73
N ASP A 348 14.92 19.94 -36.99
CA ASP A 348 14.44 18.93 -37.94
C ASP A 348 14.95 17.52 -37.65
N VAL A 349 16.18 17.39 -37.14
CA VAL A 349 16.76 16.10 -36.73
C VAL A 349 16.13 15.59 -35.44
N LEU A 350 15.89 16.49 -34.47
CA LEU A 350 15.20 16.15 -33.22
C LEU A 350 13.71 15.84 -33.46
N GLY A 351 13.06 16.49 -34.43
CA GLY A 351 11.67 16.22 -34.78
C GLY A 351 11.45 14.82 -35.38
N LYS A 352 12.38 14.35 -36.23
CA LYS A 352 12.32 13.00 -36.81
C LYS A 352 12.64 11.90 -35.78
N ALA A 353 13.63 12.12 -34.92
CA ALA A 353 13.95 11.20 -33.82
C ALA A 353 12.76 11.03 -32.85
N ARG A 354 12.06 12.12 -32.53
CA ARG A 354 10.90 12.10 -31.61
C ARG A 354 9.68 11.38 -32.19
N ALA A 355 9.50 11.40 -33.51
CA ALA A 355 8.42 10.66 -34.17
C ALA A 355 8.70 9.14 -34.20
N GLU A 356 9.96 8.74 -34.47
CA GLU A 356 10.37 7.34 -34.43
C GLU A 356 10.34 6.75 -33.01
N ASP A 357 10.71 7.54 -32.00
CA ASP A 357 10.60 7.13 -30.59
C ASP A 357 9.14 6.97 -30.15
N GLN A 358 8.24 7.85 -30.59
CA GLN A 358 6.80 7.72 -30.29
C GLN A 358 6.16 6.50 -30.96
N GLU A 359 6.59 6.12 -32.17
CA GLU A 359 6.12 4.89 -32.82
C GLU A 359 6.65 3.63 -32.11
N ARG A 360 7.93 3.64 -31.69
CA ARG A 360 8.51 2.54 -30.90
C ARG A 360 7.85 2.41 -29.53
N GLU A 361 7.51 3.52 -28.88
CA GLU A 361 6.82 3.53 -27.60
C GLU A 361 5.39 2.98 -27.74
N LYS A 362 4.66 3.37 -28.79
CA LYS A 362 3.34 2.79 -29.10
C LYS A 362 3.41 1.30 -29.41
N ALA A 363 4.43 0.84 -30.15
CA ALA A 363 4.64 -0.57 -30.43
C ALA A 363 4.90 -1.37 -29.15
N ARG A 364 5.78 -0.86 -28.27
CA ARG A 364 6.05 -1.46 -26.95
C ARG A 364 4.83 -1.45 -26.03
N GLN A 365 4.01 -0.40 -26.09
CA GLN A 365 2.78 -0.32 -25.30
C GLN A 365 1.75 -1.34 -25.79
N LYS A 366 1.65 -1.56 -27.10
CA LYS A 366 0.79 -2.57 -27.72
C LYS A 366 1.26 -4.00 -27.41
N GLU A 367 2.56 -4.26 -27.42
CA GLU A 367 3.13 -5.55 -26.98
C GLU A 367 2.84 -5.79 -25.49
N ARG A 368 3.02 -4.78 -24.63
CA ARG A 368 2.67 -4.88 -23.20
C ARG A 368 1.19 -5.14 -22.97
N GLU A 369 0.30 -4.52 -23.73
CA GLU A 369 -1.14 -4.81 -23.67
C GLU A 369 -1.48 -6.23 -24.13
N GLN A 370 -0.79 -6.74 -25.15
CA GLN A 370 -0.94 -8.12 -25.60
C GLN A 370 -0.45 -9.12 -24.54
N GLU A 371 0.72 -8.89 -23.96
CA GLU A 371 1.24 -9.71 -22.85
C GLU A 371 0.31 -9.69 -21.63
N LEU A 372 -0.20 -8.51 -21.25
CA LEU A 372 -1.18 -8.37 -20.16
C LEU A 372 -2.49 -9.11 -20.46
N ASN A 373 -2.95 -9.10 -21.71
CA ASN A 373 -4.16 -9.82 -22.11
C ASN A 373 -3.94 -11.34 -22.12
N GLU A 374 -2.78 -11.81 -22.56
CA GLU A 374 -2.41 -13.23 -22.47
C GLU A 374 -2.24 -13.69 -21.02
N GLU A 375 -1.62 -12.87 -20.17
CA GLU A 375 -1.46 -13.16 -18.74
C GLU A 375 -2.83 -13.20 -18.04
N ARG A 376 -3.75 -12.28 -18.37
CA ARG A 376 -5.15 -12.34 -17.90
C ARG A 376 -5.87 -13.59 -18.39
N ARG A 377 -5.61 -14.05 -19.62
CA ARG A 377 -6.20 -15.29 -20.15
C ARG A 377 -5.69 -16.51 -19.41
N ARG A 378 -4.37 -16.60 -19.20
CA ARG A 378 -3.73 -17.67 -18.43
C ARG A 378 -4.19 -17.66 -16.97
N GLN A 379 -4.37 -16.48 -16.36
CA GLN A 379 -4.89 -16.36 -15.01
C GLN A 379 -6.35 -16.86 -14.93
N ARG A 380 -7.21 -16.56 -15.91
CA ARG A 380 -8.56 -17.12 -15.98
C ARG A 380 -8.56 -18.64 -16.11
N GLU A 381 -7.67 -19.19 -16.94
CA GLU A 381 -7.51 -20.65 -17.09
C GLU A 381 -7.03 -21.30 -15.76
N LEU A 382 -6.09 -20.68 -15.05
CA LEU A 382 -5.62 -21.11 -13.73
C LEU A 382 -6.69 -20.98 -12.63
N ASP A 383 -7.47 -19.89 -12.64
CA ASP A 383 -8.54 -19.66 -11.69
C ASP A 383 -9.67 -20.71 -11.89
N ARG A 384 -9.93 -21.13 -13.13
CA ARG A 384 -10.83 -22.24 -13.44
C ARG A 384 -10.32 -23.57 -12.88
N ASP A 385 -9.04 -23.88 -13.08
CA ASP A 385 -8.45 -25.17 -12.69
C ASP A 385 -8.23 -25.28 -11.17
N LEU A 386 -8.06 -24.16 -10.46
CA LEU A 386 -7.92 -24.12 -9.00
C LEU A 386 -9.26 -23.98 -8.26
N GLY A 387 -10.40 -23.95 -8.97
CA GLY A 387 -11.73 -23.79 -8.36
C GLY A 387 -12.02 -22.38 -7.82
N TRP A 388 -11.34 -21.36 -8.36
CA TRP A 388 -11.54 -19.94 -8.05
C TRP A 388 -12.55 -19.26 -8.98
N GLU A 389 -13.11 -20.00 -9.95
CA GLU A 389 -14.38 -19.64 -10.58
C GLU A 389 -15.54 -20.03 -9.66
N LEU A 390 -16.21 -19.00 -9.10
CA LEU A 390 -17.58 -19.08 -8.59
C LEU A 390 -18.53 -18.47 -9.60
#